data_AF-A0A5C4QB14-F1
#
_entry.id   AF-A0A5C4QB14-F1
#
_cell.length_a   1.000
_cell.length_b   1.000
_cell.length_c   1.000
_cell.angle_alpha   90.00
_cell.angle_beta   90.00
_cell.angle_gamma   90.00
#
_symmetry.space_group_name_H-M   'P 1'
#
loop_
_entity.id
_entity.type
_entity.pdbx_description
1 polymer ?
#
loop_
_entity_poly.entity_id
_entity_poly.type
_entity_poly.pdbx_seq_one_letter_code
_entity_poly.pdbx_strand_id
1 'polypeptide(L)'
;MAGDAEMQMPVAAVIRHAATVNDAADSMEAARGAAAYVQMGAEAYGQICGFLPRLIDPVADRAVTALGGSASALREAAANLRAVAAATEATDAASARRLADSAGRLELPL
;
A
#
# COMPACT_ATOMS: atom_id res chain seq x y z
N MET A 1 13.61 32.36 7.86
CA MET A 1 12.79 31.95 6.70
C MET A 1 13.42 30.69 6.14
N ALA A 2 12.94 29.53 6.60
CA ALA A 2 13.37 28.24 6.05
C ALA A 2 12.78 28.14 4.65
N GLY A 3 13.58 28.51 3.64
CA GLY A 3 13.25 28.23 2.26
C GLY A 3 13.14 26.72 2.09
N ASP A 4 12.06 26.31 1.46
CA ASP A 4 11.80 24.99 0.88
C ASP A 4 13.00 24.06 0.98
N ALA A 5 13.01 23.20 2.00
CA ALA A 5 13.71 21.95 1.87
C ALA A 5 13.03 21.24 0.71
N GLU A 6 13.59 21.44 -0.48
CA GLU A 6 13.23 20.77 -1.72
C GLU A 6 12.95 19.32 -1.34
N MET A 7 11.67 18.93 -1.38
CA MET A 7 11.25 17.60 -0.95
C MET A 7 11.73 16.63 -2.03
N GLN A 8 13.02 16.34 -2.00
CA GLN A 8 13.63 15.29 -2.77
C GLN A 8 13.00 14.01 -2.24
N MET A 9 12.15 13.41 -3.07
CA MET A 9 11.55 12.12 -2.81
C MET A 9 12.43 11.09 -3.52
N PRO A 10 13.50 10.57 -2.85
CA PRO A 10 14.37 9.60 -3.50
C PRO A 10 13.56 8.36 -3.86
N VAL A 11 13.67 7.91 -5.11
CA VAL A 11 12.89 6.78 -5.63
C VAL A 11 13.08 5.53 -4.76
N ALA A 12 14.29 5.31 -4.24
CA ALA A 12 14.57 4.22 -3.30
C ALA A 12 13.74 4.30 -1.99
N ALA A 13 13.44 5.50 -1.49
CA ALA A 13 12.57 5.65 -0.32
C ALA A 13 11.10 5.35 -0.65
N VAL A 14 10.64 5.72 -1.86
CA VAL A 14 9.29 5.37 -2.34
C VAL A 14 9.12 3.86 -2.48
N ILE A 15 10.10 3.18 -3.06
CA ILE A 15 10.12 1.71 -3.19
C ILE A 15 10.10 1.04 -1.81
N ARG A 16 10.91 1.54 -0.86
CA ARG A 16 10.92 1.05 0.53
C ARG A 16 9.57 1.26 1.20
N HIS A 17 8.97 2.43 1.04
CA HIS A 17 7.66 2.71 1.61
C HIS A 17 6.57 1.81 1.01
N ALA A 18 6.62 1.56 -0.31
CA ALA A 18 5.72 0.62 -0.95
C ALA A 18 5.82 -0.80 -0.37
N ALA A 19 7.03 -1.24 0.01
CA ALA A 19 7.21 -2.51 0.74
C ALA A 19 6.53 -2.46 2.11
N THR A 20 6.77 -1.41 2.91
CA THR A 20 6.12 -1.24 4.22
C THR A 20 4.59 -1.20 4.14
N VAL A 21 4.03 -0.54 3.11
CA VAL A 21 2.59 -0.51 2.87
C VAL A 21 2.07 -1.91 2.52
N ASN A 22 2.84 -2.70 1.77
CA ASN A 22 2.49 -4.09 1.47
C ASN A 22 2.52 -4.97 2.73
N ASP A 23 3.50 -4.78 3.62
CA ASP A 23 3.55 -5.51 4.90
C ASP A 23 2.35 -5.18 5.80
N ALA A 24 1.89 -3.93 5.78
CA ALA A 24 0.66 -3.53 6.46
C ALA A 24 -0.58 -4.21 5.84
N ALA A 25 -0.61 -4.38 4.51
CA ALA A 25 -1.68 -5.13 3.84
C ALA A 25 -1.70 -6.60 4.26
N ASP A 26 -0.53 -7.23 4.37
CA ASP A 26 -0.41 -8.61 4.84
C ASP A 26 -0.85 -8.76 6.30
N SER A 27 -0.58 -7.75 7.14
CA SER A 27 -1.07 -7.69 8.52
C SER A 27 -2.60 -7.57 8.59
N MET A 28 -3.22 -6.79 7.70
CA MET A 28 -4.68 -6.70 7.61
C MET A 28 -5.29 -8.03 7.17
N GLU A 29 -4.65 -8.74 6.25
CA GLU A 29 -5.11 -10.06 5.79
C GLU A 29 -5.00 -11.12 6.90
N ALA A 30 -3.92 -11.10 7.67
CA ALA A 30 -3.78 -11.96 8.85
C ALA A 30 -4.87 -11.66 9.90
N ALA A 31 -5.15 -10.37 10.16
CA ALA A 31 -6.22 -9.96 11.05
C ALA A 31 -7.60 -10.40 10.53
N ARG A 32 -7.84 -10.32 9.21
CA ARG A 32 -9.07 -10.81 8.56
C ARG A 32 -9.24 -12.32 8.77
N GLY A 33 -8.18 -13.08 8.54
CA GLY A 33 -8.17 -14.53 8.76
C GLY A 33 -8.46 -14.89 10.21
N ALA A 34 -7.85 -14.19 11.16
CA ALA A 34 -8.12 -14.36 12.59
C ALA A 34 -9.57 -14.02 12.94
N ALA A 35 -10.11 -12.90 12.44
CA ALA A 35 -11.49 -12.49 12.68
C ALA A 35 -12.50 -13.49 12.11
N ALA A 36 -12.25 -14.04 10.92
CA ALA A 36 -13.07 -15.10 10.32
C ALA A 36 -12.99 -16.41 11.12
N TYR A 37 -11.84 -16.74 11.70
CA TYR A 37 -11.66 -17.94 12.52
C TYR A 37 -12.35 -17.83 13.90
N VAL A 38 -12.40 -16.63 14.48
CA VAL A 38 -13.02 -16.35 15.78
C VAL A 38 -14.56 -16.29 15.71
N GLN A 39 -15.16 -16.37 14.52
CA GLN A 39 -16.60 -16.64 14.39
C GLN A 39 -16.93 -18.03 14.94
N MET A 40 -17.11 -18.11 16.25
CA MET A 40 -17.53 -19.32 16.93
C MET A 40 -18.99 -19.60 16.59
N GLY A 41 -19.30 -20.85 16.22
CA GLY A 41 -20.68 -21.29 16.02
C GLY A 41 -21.53 -21.05 17.28
N ALA A 42 -22.84 -20.84 17.11
CA ALA A 42 -23.76 -20.53 18.21
C ALA A 42 -23.67 -21.49 19.41
N GLU A 43 -23.22 -22.72 19.16
CA GLU A 43 -23.00 -23.76 20.17
C GLU A 43 -21.91 -23.41 21.19
N ALA A 44 -20.92 -22.59 20.81
CA ALA A 44 -19.84 -22.15 21.70
C ALA A 44 -20.29 -21.16 22.77
N TYR A 45 -21.39 -20.44 22.54
CA TYR A 45 -21.97 -19.53 23.53
C TYR A 45 -22.77 -20.29 24.60
N GLY A 46 -23.05 -21.58 24.38
CA GLY A 46 -23.90 -22.38 25.26
C GLY A 46 -25.38 -22.02 25.15
N GLN A 47 -26.23 -22.80 25.82
CA GLN A 47 -27.68 -22.75 25.64
C GLN A 47 -28.31 -21.43 26.12
N ILE A 48 -27.77 -20.80 27.16
CA ILE A 48 -28.32 -19.56 27.74
C ILE A 48 -28.03 -18.35 26.84
N CYS A 49 -26.86 -18.34 26.19
CA CYS A 49 -26.37 -17.22 25.40
C CYS A 49 -26.55 -17.41 23.89
N GLY A 50 -27.30 -18.42 23.43
CA GLY A 50 -27.46 -18.74 22.01
C GLY A 50 -28.10 -17.65 21.14
N PHE A 51 -28.63 -16.57 21.73
CA PHE A 51 -29.16 -15.41 20.99
C PHE A 51 -28.06 -14.42 20.57
N LEU A 52 -26.90 -14.43 21.23
CA LEU A 52 -25.80 -13.47 21.01
C LEU A 52 -25.24 -13.49 19.58
N PRO A 53 -25.04 -14.64 18.91
CA PRO A 53 -24.56 -14.67 17.52
C PRO A 53 -25.40 -13.80 16.59
N ARG A 54 -26.74 -13.84 16.72
CA ARG A 54 -27.63 -12.99 15.89
C ARG A 54 -27.37 -11.49 16.05
N LEU A 55 -26.85 -11.06 17.21
CA LEU A 55 -26.50 -9.65 17.48
C LEU A 55 -25.06 -9.33 17.05
N ILE A 56 -24.13 -10.29 17.20
CA ILE A 56 -22.68 -10.08 17.01
C ILE A 56 -22.25 -10.35 15.56
N ASP A 57 -22.77 -11.40 14.93
CA ASP A 57 -22.38 -11.87 13.60
C ASP A 57 -22.43 -10.74 12.56
N PRO A 58 -23.46 -9.85 12.50
CA PRO A 58 -23.48 -8.76 11.54
C PRO A 58 -22.34 -7.75 11.71
N VAL A 59 -21.86 -7.55 12.94
CA VAL A 59 -20.72 -6.66 13.22
C VAL A 59 -19.42 -7.39 12.88
N ALA A 60 -19.32 -8.68 13.20
CA ALA A 60 -18.17 -9.51 12.86
C ALA A 60 -17.97 -9.60 11.32
N ASP A 61 -19.04 -9.84 10.57
CA ASP A 61 -19.00 -9.89 9.09
C ASP A 61 -18.55 -8.57 8.48
N ARG A 62 -19.02 -7.44 9.02
CA ARG A 62 -18.57 -6.11 8.60
C ARG A 62 -17.09 -5.90 8.92
N ALA A 63 -16.61 -6.38 10.06
CA ALA A 63 -15.20 -6.29 10.41
C ALA A 63 -14.33 -7.11 9.44
N VAL A 64 -14.70 -8.36 9.14
CA VAL A 64 -14.00 -9.20 8.15
C VAL A 64 -13.99 -8.54 6.77
N THR A 65 -15.12 -7.98 6.35
CA THR A 65 -15.24 -7.25 5.06
C THR A 65 -14.35 -6.02 5.04
N ALA A 66 -14.38 -5.20 6.10
CA ALA A 66 -13.58 -3.99 6.20
C ALA A 66 -12.08 -4.30 6.16
N LEU A 67 -11.63 -5.32 6.90
CA LEU A 67 -10.23 -5.76 6.91
C LEU A 67 -9.77 -6.20 5.51
N GLY A 68 -10.60 -6.94 4.77
CA GLY A 68 -10.29 -7.33 3.39
C GLY A 68 -10.24 -6.14 2.43
N GLY A 69 -11.16 -5.19 2.58
CA GLY A 69 -11.15 -3.93 1.83
C GLY A 69 -9.88 -3.11 2.10
N SER A 70 -9.48 -2.97 3.37
CA SER A 70 -8.25 -2.29 3.76
C SER A 70 -7.00 -2.99 3.20
N ALA A 71 -6.92 -4.32 3.28
CA ALA A 71 -5.81 -5.07 2.68
C ALA A 71 -5.70 -4.82 1.17
N SER A 72 -6.83 -4.84 0.46
CA SER A 72 -6.88 -4.61 -0.99
C SER A 72 -6.43 -3.20 -1.35
N ALA A 73 -6.95 -2.18 -0.65
CA ALA A 73 -6.59 -0.79 -0.85
C ALA A 73 -5.10 -0.51 -0.57
N LEU A 74 -4.52 -1.14 0.46
CA LEU A 74 -3.09 -1.02 0.77
C LEU A 74 -2.23 -1.70 -0.31
N ARG A 75 -2.62 -2.87 -0.82
CA ARG A 75 -1.90 -3.51 -1.95
C ARG A 75 -1.93 -2.63 -3.20
N GLU A 76 -3.07 -2.04 -3.50
CA GLU A 76 -3.23 -1.11 -4.62
C GLU A 76 -2.34 0.14 -4.43
N ALA A 77 -2.35 0.74 -3.24
CA ALA A 77 -1.47 1.86 -2.90
C ALA A 77 0.02 1.49 -3.07
N ALA A 78 0.45 0.32 -2.58
CA ALA A 78 1.81 -0.17 -2.76
C ALA A 78 2.17 -0.38 -4.24
N ALA A 79 1.24 -0.91 -5.05
CA ALA A 79 1.44 -1.05 -6.50
C ALA A 79 1.58 0.31 -7.18
N ASN A 80 0.72 1.27 -6.83
CA ASN A 80 0.77 2.63 -7.38
C ASN A 80 2.08 3.35 -7.01
N LEU A 81 2.57 3.20 -5.79
CA LEU A 81 3.87 3.75 -5.38
C LEU A 81 5.03 3.18 -6.21
N ARG A 82 5.03 1.87 -6.48
CA ARG A 82 6.05 1.25 -7.35
C ARG A 82 5.94 1.74 -8.80
N ALA A 83 4.72 1.93 -9.30
CA ALA A 83 4.50 2.45 -10.64
C ALA A 83 5.00 3.90 -10.78
N VAL A 84 4.74 4.75 -9.78
CA VAL A 84 5.25 6.13 -9.74
C VAL A 84 6.77 6.13 -9.69
N ALA A 85 7.39 5.33 -8.83
CA ALA A 85 8.84 5.17 -8.75
C ALA A 85 9.46 4.83 -10.11
N ALA A 86 8.92 3.82 -10.80
CA ALA A 86 9.40 3.41 -12.12
C ALA A 86 9.21 4.51 -13.19
N ALA A 87 8.08 5.22 -13.16
CA ALA A 87 7.82 6.32 -14.07
C ALA A 87 8.78 7.50 -13.87
N THR A 88 9.14 7.82 -12.62
CA THR A 88 10.14 8.83 -12.28
C THR A 88 11.50 8.45 -12.82
N GLU A 89 12.00 7.23 -12.55
CA GLU A 89 13.30 6.77 -13.04
C GLU A 89 13.38 6.79 -14.58
N ALA A 90 12.32 6.35 -15.26
CA ALA A 90 12.25 6.37 -16.72
C ALA A 90 12.30 7.81 -17.27
N THR A 91 11.60 8.74 -16.62
CA THR A 91 11.56 10.15 -16.99
C THR A 91 12.92 10.81 -16.78
N ASP A 92 13.59 10.51 -15.66
CA ASP A 92 14.93 11.03 -15.34
C ASP A 92 15.96 10.49 -16.34
N ALA A 93 15.96 9.20 -16.63
CA ALA A 93 16.85 8.59 -17.62
C ALA A 93 16.66 9.19 -19.03
N ALA A 94 15.41 9.38 -19.45
CA ALA A 94 15.10 10.01 -20.74
C ALA A 94 15.57 11.47 -20.80
N SER A 95 15.44 12.20 -19.70
CA SER A 95 15.89 13.60 -19.60
C SER A 95 17.40 13.70 -19.57
N ALA A 96 18.09 12.85 -18.80
CA ALA A 96 19.55 12.76 -18.78
C ALA A 96 20.13 12.47 -20.17
N ARG A 97 19.51 11.54 -20.93
CA ARG A 97 19.90 11.24 -22.31
C ARG A 97 19.76 12.46 -23.23
N ARG A 98 18.63 13.17 -23.17
CA ARG A 98 18.40 14.39 -23.96
C ARG A 98 19.42 15.48 -23.64
N LEU A 99 19.78 15.63 -22.37
CA LEU A 99 20.79 16.59 -21.94
C LEU A 99 22.18 16.19 -22.46
N ALA A 100 22.57 14.92 -22.35
CA ALA A 100 23.84 14.42 -22.88
C ALA A 100 23.94 14.61 -24.41
N ASP A 101 22.87 14.28 -25.13
CA ASP A 101 22.79 14.48 -26.59
C ASP A 101 22.92 15.97 -26.95
N SER A 102 22.31 16.87 -26.17
CA SER A 102 22.45 18.32 -26.39
C SER A 102 23.83 18.86 -26.04
N ALA A 103 24.47 18.36 -24.98
CA ALA A 103 25.81 18.77 -24.58
C ALA A 103 26.84 18.37 -25.65
N GLY A 104 26.75 17.15 -26.19
CA GLY A 104 27.59 16.70 -27.30
C GLY A 104 27.41 17.53 -28.59
N ARG A 105 26.24 18.16 -28.80
CA ARG A 105 26.02 19.10 -29.91
C ARG A 105 26.68 20.47 -29.70
N LEU A 106 26.88 20.89 -28.45
CA LEU A 106 27.55 22.15 -28.11
C LEU A 106 29.08 22.05 -28.18
N GLU A 107 29.66 20.85 -28.01
CA GLU A 107 31.11 20.62 -28.04
C GLU A 107 31.70 20.37 -29.45
N LEU A 108 30.91 20.53 -30.52
CA LEU A 108 31.43 20.47 -31.89
C LEU A 108 32.23 21.74 -32.23
N PRO A 109 33.51 21.62 -32.66
CA PRO A 109 34.32 22.78 -33.04
C PRO A 109 33.81 23.33 -34.38
N LEU A 110 33.69 24.66 -34.45
CA LEU A 110 33.58 25.43 -35.70
C LEU A 110 34.80 25.19 -36.60
#